data_AF-A0A7J7JJQ4-F1
#
_entry.id   AF-A0A7J7JJQ4-F1
#
_cell.length_a   1.000
_cell.length_b   1.000
_cell.length_c   1.000
_cell.angle_alpha   90.00
_cell.angle_beta   90.00
_cell.angle_gamma   90.00
#
_symmetry.space_group_name_H-M   'P 1'
#
loop_
_entity.id
_entity.type
_entity.pdbx_description
1 polymer ?
#
loop_
_entity_poly.entity_id
_entity_poly.type
_entity_poly.pdbx_seq_one_letter_code
_entity_poly.pdbx_strand_id
1 'polypeptide(L)'
;MALLTAIKSSYGGFKYQSDAMFYNSGFCVSSRSLLYFRVFASIFHWLILIIRILEDERLSAFCYLTNIVYLCCALYYTMAAHNTINQPDRLIPLYHKLIPSSQVFRMDKVCYEEKGSSVVQFSCVLQWLLHSLVLNLSILVSVMYFLLIYNPMTDVLGLTNISRHILNSVFILIEFTFNSIAVKFVHIIYGLVLSALYTVFTIVFYYIQSPPENYIYKIVNWDDPLKTGTLVGILMIFAIVLKALLVIASRLKFRFLIPPRDTSEQTFLV
;
A
#
# COMPACT_ATOMS: atom_id res chain seq x y z
N MET A 1 -33.82 3.06 0.31
CA MET A 1 -33.24 2.88 -1.05
C MET A 1 -32.44 4.10 -1.52
N ALA A 2 -32.96 5.32 -1.45
CA ALA A 2 -32.26 6.53 -1.91
C ALA A 2 -30.93 6.85 -1.19
N LEU A 3 -30.80 6.49 0.09
CA LEU A 3 -29.55 6.70 0.86
C LEU A 3 -28.39 5.81 0.35
N LEU A 4 -28.68 4.57 -0.05
CA LEU A 4 -27.69 3.68 -0.67
C LEU A 4 -27.30 4.13 -2.08
N THR A 5 -28.22 4.79 -2.79
CA THR A 5 -27.94 5.38 -4.11
C THR A 5 -27.10 6.65 -4.00
N ALA A 6 -27.32 7.48 -2.98
CA ALA A 6 -26.50 8.66 -2.68
C ALA A 6 -25.08 8.28 -2.21
N ILE A 7 -24.96 7.20 -1.45
CA ILE A 7 -23.68 6.58 -1.10
C ILE A 7 -22.97 6.07 -2.38
N LYS A 8 -23.70 5.45 -3.32
CA LYS A 8 -23.14 4.99 -4.61
C LYS A 8 -22.66 6.10 -5.54
N SER A 9 -23.29 7.28 -5.55
CA SER A 9 -22.92 8.38 -6.46
C SER A 9 -21.92 9.36 -5.86
N SER A 10 -21.70 9.35 -4.54
CA SER A 10 -20.95 10.38 -3.83
C SER A 10 -20.08 9.82 -2.69
N TYR A 11 -19.26 8.83 -2.98
CA TYR A 11 -18.00 8.69 -2.25
C TYR A 11 -17.01 9.75 -2.76
N GLY A 12 -17.27 11.03 -2.46
CA GLY A 12 -16.30 12.13 -2.58
C GLY A 12 -15.81 12.53 -3.99
N GLY A 13 -16.65 12.45 -5.02
CA GLY A 13 -16.24 12.89 -6.38
C GLY A 13 -15.11 12.06 -7.01
N PHE A 14 -14.79 10.89 -6.46
CA PHE A 14 -13.69 10.05 -6.92
C PHE A 14 -14.15 9.16 -8.09
N LYS A 15 -14.07 9.66 -9.32
CA LYS A 15 -14.24 8.81 -10.51
C LYS A 15 -13.16 7.74 -10.54
N TYR A 16 -13.61 6.50 -10.51
CA TYR A 16 -12.83 5.30 -10.73
C TYR A 16 -12.51 5.23 -12.23
N GLN A 17 -11.23 5.12 -12.61
CA GLN A 17 -10.87 5.13 -14.04
C GLN A 17 -11.04 3.74 -14.68
N SER A 18 -10.74 2.65 -13.97
CA SER A 18 -11.03 1.26 -14.35
C SER A 18 -10.58 0.28 -13.25
N ASP A 19 -11.26 -0.87 -13.10
CA ASP A 19 -10.81 -1.98 -12.24
C ASP A 19 -9.47 -2.55 -12.69
N ALA A 20 -9.10 -2.31 -13.95
CA ALA A 20 -7.84 -2.70 -14.57
C ALA A 20 -6.60 -2.30 -13.77
N MET A 21 -6.66 -1.20 -13.02
CA MET A 21 -5.54 -0.70 -12.23
C MET A 21 -5.07 -1.65 -11.12
N PHE A 22 -5.92 -2.56 -10.66
CA PHE A 22 -5.65 -3.44 -9.51
C PHE A 22 -4.89 -4.72 -9.90
N TYR A 23 -5.03 -5.15 -11.15
CA TYR A 23 -4.43 -6.39 -11.66
C TYR A 23 -3.43 -6.15 -12.80
N ASN A 24 -3.43 -4.98 -13.46
CA ASN A 24 -2.45 -4.66 -14.49
C ASN A 24 -1.16 -4.07 -13.91
N SER A 25 -0.04 -4.45 -14.52
CA SER A 25 1.23 -3.78 -14.35
C SER A 25 1.19 -2.38 -14.98
N GLY A 26 1.86 -1.43 -14.35
CA GLY A 26 2.06 -0.08 -14.88
C GLY A 26 3.19 -0.07 -15.91
N PHE A 27 4.34 -0.65 -15.56
CA PHE A 27 5.46 -0.85 -16.49
C PHE A 27 5.27 -2.14 -17.30
N CYS A 28 5.98 -2.31 -18.43
CA CYS A 28 5.93 -3.47 -19.35
C CYS A 28 6.26 -4.86 -18.74
N VAL A 29 6.12 -5.03 -17.43
CA VAL A 29 6.17 -6.29 -16.70
C VAL A 29 4.94 -7.11 -17.06
N SER A 30 5.10 -8.40 -17.35
CA SER A 30 3.95 -9.26 -17.60
C SER A 30 3.09 -9.39 -16.33
N SER A 31 1.77 -9.41 -16.48
CA SER A 31 0.88 -9.60 -15.32
C SER A 31 1.13 -10.92 -14.59
N ARG A 32 1.69 -11.93 -15.28
CA ARG A 32 2.15 -13.20 -14.68
C ARG A 32 3.35 -13.01 -13.75
N SER A 33 4.34 -12.21 -14.16
CA SER A 33 5.49 -11.87 -13.32
C SER A 33 5.05 -11.11 -12.06
N LEU A 34 4.11 -10.17 -12.19
CA LEU A 34 3.55 -9.45 -11.06
C LEU A 34 2.76 -10.38 -10.12
N LEU A 35 2.01 -11.35 -10.67
CA LEU A 35 1.33 -12.38 -9.89
C LEU A 35 2.33 -13.24 -9.09
N TYR A 36 3.39 -13.74 -9.71
CA TYR A 36 4.40 -14.54 -9.01
C TYR A 36 5.03 -13.77 -7.86
N PHE A 37 5.36 -12.50 -8.09
CA PHE A 37 5.85 -11.62 -7.04
C PHE A 37 4.85 -11.46 -5.88
N ARG A 38 3.56 -11.21 -6.18
CA ARG A 38 2.51 -11.06 -5.17
C ARG A 38 2.29 -12.32 -4.34
N VAL A 39 2.29 -13.50 -4.97
CA VAL A 39 2.19 -14.79 -4.26
C VAL A 39 3.40 -15.00 -3.36
N PHE A 40 4.62 -14.79 -3.87
CA PHE A 40 5.84 -14.89 -3.08
C PHE A 40 5.84 -13.93 -1.89
N ALA A 41 5.53 -12.65 -2.13
CA ALA A 41 5.43 -11.64 -1.09
C ALA A 41 4.37 -12.01 -0.04
N SER A 42 3.22 -12.54 -0.46
CA SER A 42 2.18 -13.03 0.45
C SER A 42 2.69 -14.13 1.38
N ILE A 43 3.31 -15.17 0.80
CA ILE A 43 3.87 -16.29 1.57
C ILE A 43 4.94 -15.80 2.54
N PHE A 44 5.84 -14.92 2.08
CA PHE A 44 6.89 -14.34 2.91
C PHE A 44 6.32 -13.62 4.14
N HIS A 45 5.34 -12.72 3.96
CA HIS A 45 4.79 -11.95 5.08
C HIS A 45 4.00 -12.84 6.06
N TRP A 46 3.24 -13.83 5.56
CA TRP A 46 2.58 -14.82 6.42
C TRP A 46 3.60 -15.65 7.21
N LEU A 47 4.65 -16.14 6.56
CA LEU A 47 5.68 -16.94 7.22
C LEU A 47 6.39 -16.16 8.32
N ILE A 48 6.81 -14.92 8.04
CA ILE A 48 7.43 -14.06 9.05
C ILE A 48 6.46 -13.79 10.20
N LEU A 49 5.19 -13.48 9.92
CA LEU A 49 4.20 -13.23 10.97
C LEU A 49 3.98 -14.47 11.84
N ILE A 50 3.87 -15.67 11.24
CA ILE A 50 3.72 -16.94 11.97
C ILE A 50 4.94 -17.19 12.85
N ILE A 51 6.16 -17.03 12.33
CA ILE A 51 7.39 -17.19 13.12
C ILE A 51 7.37 -16.25 14.32
N ARG A 52 6.92 -14.99 14.17
CA ARG A 52 6.84 -14.03 15.28
C ARG A 52 5.81 -14.42 16.33
N ILE A 53 4.67 -14.94 15.91
CA ILE A 53 3.64 -15.43 16.83
C ILE A 53 4.14 -16.68 17.58
N LEU A 54 4.95 -17.53 16.95
CA LEU A 54 5.51 -18.72 17.56
C LEU A 54 6.71 -18.43 18.49
N GLU A 55 7.50 -17.41 18.18
CA GLU A 55 8.61 -16.96 19.04
C GLU A 55 8.13 -16.22 20.29
N ASP A 56 6.94 -15.59 20.23
CA ASP A 56 6.37 -14.89 21.37
C ASP A 56 5.55 -15.86 22.22
N GLU A 57 6.06 -16.23 23.40
CA GLU A 57 5.35 -17.08 24.36
C GLU A 57 4.05 -16.43 24.88
N ARG A 58 3.86 -15.12 24.65
CA ARG A 58 2.66 -14.36 24.99
C ARG A 58 1.97 -13.86 23.70
N LEU A 59 0.67 -13.59 23.78
CA LEU A 59 -0.08 -12.92 22.69
C LEU A 59 0.35 -11.46 22.45
N SER A 60 1.49 -11.03 22.99
CA SER A 60 2.08 -9.69 22.82
C SER A 60 2.59 -9.43 21.41
N ALA A 61 2.66 -10.44 20.54
CA ALA A 61 3.15 -10.26 19.17
C ALA A 61 2.37 -9.16 18.44
N PHE A 62 1.06 -9.05 18.66
CA PHE A 62 0.23 -8.01 18.04
C PHE A 62 0.33 -6.64 18.71
N CYS A 63 1.01 -6.52 19.85
CA CYS A 63 1.30 -5.23 20.47
C CYS A 63 2.33 -4.44 19.67
N TYR A 64 3.20 -5.11 18.91
CA TYR A 64 4.22 -4.43 18.11
C TYR A 64 3.66 -3.93 16.78
N LEU A 65 3.80 -2.61 16.54
CA LEU A 65 3.37 -1.96 15.31
C LEU A 65 3.92 -2.64 14.05
N THR A 66 5.18 -3.10 14.09
CA THR A 66 5.80 -3.82 12.97
C THR A 66 4.99 -5.07 12.60
N ASN A 67 4.51 -5.85 13.57
CA ASN A 67 3.74 -7.07 13.30
C ASN A 67 2.33 -6.75 12.75
N ILE A 68 1.72 -5.65 13.19
CA ILE A 68 0.49 -5.12 12.58
C ILE A 68 0.74 -4.79 11.10
N VAL A 69 1.87 -4.15 10.78
CA VAL A 69 2.25 -3.87 9.38
C VAL A 69 2.46 -5.16 8.58
N TYR A 70 3.09 -6.19 9.14
CA TYR A 70 3.19 -7.51 8.50
C TYR A 70 1.82 -8.12 8.21
N LEU A 71 0.90 -8.07 9.16
CA LEU A 71 -0.47 -8.55 8.96
C LEU A 71 -1.15 -7.79 7.81
N CYS A 72 -1.06 -6.45 7.81
CA CYS A 72 -1.60 -5.65 6.72
C CYS A 72 -0.95 -5.98 5.36
N CYS A 73 0.37 -6.18 5.31
CA CYS A 73 1.07 -6.61 4.10
C CYS A 73 0.63 -8.00 3.62
N ALA A 74 0.51 -8.97 4.54
CA ALA A 74 0.07 -10.32 4.22
C ALA A 74 -1.34 -10.31 3.62
N LEU A 75 -2.27 -9.57 4.24
CA LEU A 75 -3.63 -9.38 3.73
C LEU A 75 -3.64 -8.66 2.38
N TYR A 76 -2.82 -7.62 2.22
CA TYR A 76 -2.69 -6.89 0.96
C TYR A 76 -2.24 -7.80 -0.18
N TYR A 77 -1.12 -8.51 -0.01
CA TYR A 77 -0.56 -9.36 -1.07
C TYR A 77 -1.45 -10.56 -1.38
N THR A 78 -2.13 -11.13 -0.37
CA THR A 78 -3.15 -12.17 -0.57
C THR A 78 -4.29 -11.64 -1.45
N MET A 79 -4.83 -10.46 -1.12
CA MET A 79 -5.92 -9.83 -1.87
C MET A 79 -5.49 -9.44 -3.29
N ALA A 80 -4.27 -8.90 -3.44
CA ALA A 80 -3.73 -8.52 -4.74
C ALA A 80 -3.49 -9.74 -5.64
N ALA A 81 -2.98 -10.85 -5.08
CA ALA A 81 -2.85 -12.11 -5.80
C ALA A 81 -4.22 -12.67 -6.20
N HIS A 82 -5.18 -12.71 -5.27
CA HIS A 82 -6.55 -13.16 -5.53
C HIS A 82 -7.21 -12.38 -6.67
N ASN A 83 -7.16 -11.05 -6.62
CA ASN A 83 -7.72 -10.19 -7.66
C ASN A 83 -7.02 -10.34 -9.02
N THR A 84 -5.72 -10.69 -9.02
CA THR A 84 -4.97 -10.95 -10.27
C THR A 84 -5.34 -12.32 -10.87
N ILE A 85 -5.56 -13.33 -10.03
CA ILE A 85 -5.96 -14.68 -10.46
C ILE A 85 -7.38 -14.68 -11.03
N ASN A 86 -8.31 -13.98 -10.38
CA ASN A 86 -9.73 -13.97 -10.75
C ASN A 86 -10.08 -13.07 -11.94
N GLN A 87 -9.09 -12.46 -12.58
CA GLN A 87 -9.27 -11.64 -13.78
C GLN A 87 -8.36 -12.13 -14.94
N PRO A 88 -8.36 -13.44 -15.29
CA PRO A 88 -7.39 -14.00 -16.22
C PRO A 88 -7.58 -13.49 -17.66
N ASP A 89 -8.83 -13.22 -18.06
CA ASP A 89 -9.21 -12.80 -19.42
C ASP A 89 -8.74 -11.39 -19.79
N ARG A 90 -8.26 -10.61 -18.80
CA ARG A 90 -7.73 -9.25 -18.98
C ARG A 90 -6.21 -9.17 -18.84
N LEU A 91 -5.54 -10.31 -18.61
CA LEU A 91 -4.07 -10.46 -18.64
C LEU A 91 -3.52 -10.48 -20.08
N ILE A 92 -4.36 -10.21 -21.10
CA ILE A 92 -3.95 -10.15 -22.49
C ILE A 92 -2.86 -9.08 -22.61
N PRO A 93 -1.67 -9.43 -23.12
CA PRO A 93 -0.58 -8.48 -23.24
C PRO A 93 -1.02 -7.32 -24.12
N LEU A 94 -0.80 -6.09 -23.63
CA LEU A 94 -0.64 -4.89 -24.47
C LEU A 94 0.51 -5.02 -25.50
N TYR A 95 1.11 -6.20 -25.62
CA TYR A 95 2.22 -6.55 -26.51
C TYR A 95 1.78 -6.92 -27.93
N HIS A 96 0.48 -7.02 -28.23
CA HIS A 96 0.01 -7.30 -29.59
C HIS A 96 -0.22 -6.05 -30.47
N LYS A 97 0.52 -4.95 -30.22
CA LYS A 97 0.53 -3.76 -31.09
C LYS A 97 1.92 -3.27 -31.50
N LEU A 98 2.76 -4.20 -31.96
CA LEU A 98 3.61 -3.95 -33.14
C LEU A 98 2.78 -4.27 -34.40
N ILE A 99 1.63 -3.60 -34.57
CA ILE A 99 0.86 -3.66 -35.81
C ILE A 99 1.46 -2.62 -36.75
N PRO A 100 1.80 -2.97 -38.00
CA PRO A 100 2.38 -2.04 -38.96
C PRO A 100 1.50 -0.80 -39.13
N SER A 101 2.15 0.37 -39.31
CA SER A 101 1.56 1.72 -39.29
C SER A 101 0.39 1.98 -40.23
N SER A 102 0.03 1.03 -41.11
CA SER A 102 -1.07 1.15 -42.08
C SER A 102 -2.47 0.86 -41.51
N GLN A 103 -2.61 0.40 -40.26
CA GLN A 103 -3.93 0.10 -39.64
C GLN A 103 -4.32 0.99 -38.45
N VAL A 104 -3.59 2.08 -38.22
CA VAL A 104 -3.85 3.03 -37.11
C VAL A 104 -5.25 3.66 -37.21
N PHE A 105 -5.81 3.82 -38.41
CA PHE A 105 -7.03 4.58 -38.66
C PHE A 105 -8.35 3.90 -38.22
N ARG A 106 -8.32 2.71 -37.60
CA ARG A 106 -9.53 2.01 -37.13
C ARG A 106 -9.49 1.66 -35.64
N MET A 107 -8.69 2.38 -34.85
CA MET A 107 -8.56 2.17 -33.40
C MET A 107 -9.53 2.96 -32.52
N ASP A 108 -10.30 3.91 -33.05
CA ASP A 108 -11.25 4.66 -32.21
C ASP A 108 -12.43 3.83 -31.71
N LYS A 109 -12.68 2.66 -32.33
CA LYS A 109 -13.85 1.81 -32.03
C LYS A 109 -13.55 0.47 -31.39
N VAL A 110 -12.30 0.17 -31.07
CA VAL A 110 -11.99 -0.84 -30.05
C VAL A 110 -11.72 -0.13 -28.73
N CYS A 111 -12.63 0.80 -28.39
CA CYS A 111 -12.93 1.02 -27.00
C CYS A 111 -13.32 -0.35 -26.47
N TYR A 112 -12.56 -0.83 -25.48
CA TYR A 112 -12.94 -1.94 -24.63
C TYR A 112 -14.46 -1.92 -24.47
N GLU A 113 -15.16 -2.95 -24.96
CA GLU A 113 -16.49 -3.24 -24.45
C GLU A 113 -16.27 -3.61 -22.98
N GLU A 114 -16.29 -2.58 -22.14
CA GLU A 114 -16.40 -2.69 -20.71
C GLU A 114 -17.73 -3.38 -20.48
N LYS A 115 -17.69 -4.72 -20.40
CA LYS A 115 -18.84 -5.53 -20.00
C LYS A 115 -19.18 -5.07 -18.58
N GLY A 116 -20.09 -4.10 -18.51
CA GLY A 116 -20.31 -3.24 -17.38
C GLY A 116 -20.87 -4.02 -16.20
N SER A 117 -20.01 -4.33 -15.24
CA SER A 117 -20.40 -4.17 -13.85
C SER A 117 -19.96 -2.77 -13.46
N SER A 118 -20.91 -1.82 -13.39
CA SER A 118 -20.68 -0.46 -12.87
C SER A 118 -20.32 -0.42 -11.39
N VAL A 119 -20.11 -1.58 -10.77
CA VAL A 119 -19.78 -1.77 -9.37
C VAL A 119 -18.38 -2.33 -9.29
N VAL A 120 -17.47 -1.50 -8.80
CA VAL A 120 -16.14 -1.91 -8.36
C VAL A 120 -16.28 -3.06 -7.37
N GLN A 121 -15.60 -4.16 -7.62
CA GLN A 121 -15.62 -5.31 -6.71
C GLN A 121 -15.10 -4.89 -5.33
N PHE A 122 -15.77 -5.33 -4.27
CA PHE A 122 -15.37 -5.03 -2.88
C PHE A 122 -13.90 -5.38 -2.61
N SER A 123 -13.42 -6.47 -3.21
CA SER A 123 -12.03 -6.89 -3.14
C SER A 123 -11.04 -5.86 -3.70
N CYS A 124 -11.39 -5.13 -4.76
CA CYS A 124 -10.57 -4.05 -5.31
C CYS A 124 -10.54 -2.82 -4.38
N VAL A 125 -11.67 -2.46 -3.78
CA VAL A 125 -11.74 -1.40 -2.77
C VAL A 125 -10.87 -1.73 -1.57
N LEU A 126 -10.98 -2.95 -1.06
CA LEU A 126 -10.20 -3.43 0.07
C LEU A 126 -8.70 -3.49 -0.28
N GLN A 127 -8.34 -3.96 -1.47
CA GLN A 127 -6.96 -3.91 -1.97
C GLN A 127 -6.42 -2.48 -1.99
N TRP A 128 -7.21 -1.49 -2.41
CA TRP A 128 -6.76 -0.10 -2.46
C TRP A 128 -6.52 0.52 -1.09
N LEU A 129 -7.42 0.24 -0.17
CA LEU A 129 -7.32 0.66 1.23
C LEU A 129 -6.05 0.07 1.84
N LEU A 130 -5.89 -1.25 1.71
CA LEU A 130 -4.71 -1.97 2.22
C LEU A 130 -3.43 -1.44 1.57
N HIS A 131 -3.39 -1.29 0.24
CA HIS A 131 -2.24 -0.70 -0.48
C HIS A 131 -1.87 0.67 0.09
N SER A 132 -2.87 1.53 0.29
CA SER A 132 -2.65 2.88 0.79
C SER A 132 -2.10 2.90 2.23
N LEU A 133 -2.52 1.95 3.06
CA LEU A 133 -2.00 1.74 4.41
C LEU A 133 -0.56 1.21 4.37
N VAL A 134 -0.35 0.06 3.73
CA VAL A 134 0.95 -0.64 3.78
C VAL A 134 2.07 0.15 3.11
N LEU A 135 1.77 0.90 2.03
CA LEU A 135 2.76 1.72 1.35
C LEU A 135 3.33 2.82 2.27
N ASN A 136 2.48 3.44 3.08
CA ASN A 136 2.92 4.49 4.00
C ASN A 136 3.55 3.88 5.27
N LEU A 137 2.90 2.87 5.84
CA LEU A 137 3.29 2.29 7.12
C LEU A 137 4.60 1.50 7.04
N SER A 138 4.83 0.72 5.99
CA SER A 138 6.07 -0.06 5.86
C SER A 138 7.29 0.87 5.87
N ILE A 139 7.26 1.94 5.08
CA ILE A 139 8.35 2.93 5.02
C ILE A 139 8.51 3.64 6.36
N LEU A 140 7.39 4.04 6.98
CA LEU A 140 7.38 4.68 8.28
C LEU A 140 8.05 3.81 9.36
N VAL A 141 7.64 2.54 9.50
CA VAL A 141 8.19 1.66 10.55
C VAL A 141 9.66 1.32 10.29
N SER A 142 10.09 1.21 9.02
CA SER A 142 11.50 1.06 8.67
C SER A 142 12.31 2.27 9.15
N VAL A 143 11.89 3.48 8.77
CA VAL A 143 12.60 4.71 9.16
C VAL A 143 12.59 4.89 10.68
N MET A 144 11.46 4.67 11.33
CA MET A 144 11.35 4.76 12.79
C MET A 144 12.30 3.80 13.50
N TYR A 145 12.39 2.55 13.05
CA TYR A 145 13.30 1.59 13.65
C TYR A 145 14.75 2.07 13.56
N PHE A 146 15.22 2.43 12.36
CA PHE A 146 16.62 2.80 12.18
C PHE A 146 17.00 4.14 12.81
N LEU A 147 16.06 5.09 12.93
CA LEU A 147 16.33 6.39 13.52
C LEU A 147 16.15 6.44 15.04
N LEU A 148 15.23 5.65 15.60
CA LEU A 148 14.78 5.81 16.99
C LEU A 148 15.07 4.60 17.89
N ILE A 149 15.28 3.42 17.32
CA ILE A 149 15.38 2.16 18.07
C ILE A 149 16.73 1.47 17.85
N TYR A 150 17.18 1.39 16.59
CA TYR A 150 18.42 0.70 16.22
C TYR A 150 19.63 1.35 16.86
N ASN A 151 20.42 0.55 17.56
CA ASN A 151 21.69 0.97 18.14
C ASN A 151 22.83 0.14 17.54
N PRO A 152 23.72 0.72 16.71
CA PRO A 152 24.80 -0.02 16.06
C PRO A 152 25.84 -0.60 17.04
N MET A 153 25.84 -0.16 18.31
CA MET A 153 26.74 -0.67 19.35
C MET A 153 26.22 -1.96 19.99
N THR A 154 24.91 -2.22 19.93
CA THR A 154 24.27 -3.38 20.58
C THR A 154 23.53 -4.29 19.60
N ASP A 155 23.06 -3.75 18.49
CA ASP A 155 22.25 -4.45 17.51
C ASP A 155 23.10 -4.88 16.32
N VAL A 156 23.00 -6.16 15.96
CA VAL A 156 23.62 -6.68 14.74
C VAL A 156 22.66 -6.49 13.57
N LEU A 157 23.13 -5.93 12.46
CA LEU A 157 22.38 -5.87 11.21
C LEU A 157 22.33 -7.25 10.52
N GLY A 158 21.71 -8.23 11.18
CA GLY A 158 21.53 -9.59 10.67
C GLY A 158 20.28 -9.74 9.82
N LEU A 159 20.14 -10.92 9.21
CA LEU A 159 18.95 -11.33 8.44
C LEU A 159 17.64 -11.09 9.21
N THR A 160 17.64 -11.27 10.52
CA THR A 160 16.47 -11.03 11.37
C THR A 160 16.05 -9.56 11.40
N ASN A 161 16.99 -8.62 11.57
CA ASN A 161 16.67 -7.19 11.62
C ASN A 161 16.36 -6.63 10.23
N ILE A 162 17.09 -7.08 9.21
CA ILE A 162 16.81 -6.73 7.81
C ILE A 162 15.42 -7.24 7.42
N SER A 163 15.11 -8.50 7.73
CA SER A 163 13.80 -9.06 7.39
C SER A 163 12.70 -8.28 8.07
N ARG A 164 12.78 -8.03 9.39
CA ARG A 164 11.78 -7.34 10.22
C ARG A 164 11.51 -5.88 9.82
N HIS A 165 12.55 -5.15 9.44
CA HIS A 165 12.45 -3.69 9.35
C HIS A 165 12.77 -3.12 7.97
N ILE A 166 13.36 -3.89 7.05
CA ILE A 166 13.69 -3.40 5.70
C ILE A 166 12.80 -4.06 4.65
N LEU A 167 12.65 -5.39 4.69
CA LEU A 167 12.06 -6.12 3.57
C LEU A 167 10.59 -5.73 3.31
N ASN A 168 9.80 -5.49 4.35
CA ASN A 168 8.44 -4.94 4.24
C ASN A 168 8.38 -3.65 3.40
N SER A 169 9.35 -2.73 3.55
CA SER A 169 9.47 -1.54 2.70
C SER A 169 9.90 -1.87 1.27
N VAL A 170 10.87 -2.76 1.11
CA VAL A 170 11.35 -3.18 -0.21
C VAL A 170 10.24 -3.81 -1.04
N PHE A 171 9.49 -4.74 -0.46
CA PHE A 171 8.36 -5.41 -1.13
C PHE A 171 7.32 -4.38 -1.60
N ILE A 172 6.88 -3.46 -0.72
CA ILE A 172 5.83 -2.52 -1.10
C ILE A 172 6.31 -1.44 -2.08
N LEU A 173 7.60 -1.09 -2.07
CA LEU A 173 8.18 -0.19 -3.08
C LEU A 173 8.29 -0.85 -4.46
N ILE A 174 8.66 -2.14 -4.52
CA ILE A 174 8.61 -2.92 -5.76
C ILE A 174 7.17 -2.97 -6.29
N GLU A 175 6.21 -3.30 -5.42
CA GLU A 175 4.80 -3.32 -5.78
C GLU A 175 4.31 -1.95 -6.28
N PHE A 176 4.61 -0.87 -5.55
CA PHE A 176 4.24 0.50 -5.92
C PHE A 176 4.84 0.91 -7.27
N THR A 177 6.07 0.46 -7.56
CA THR A 177 6.71 0.70 -8.85
C THR A 177 5.94 -0.01 -9.95
N PHE A 178 5.69 -1.30 -9.82
CA PHE A 178 5.16 -2.09 -10.93
C PHE A 178 3.65 -2.12 -11.07
N ASN A 179 2.88 -1.75 -10.05
CA ASN A 179 1.41 -1.73 -10.13
C ASN A 179 0.89 -0.48 -10.84
N SER A 180 -0.38 -0.50 -11.23
CA SER A 180 -1.11 0.66 -11.79
C SER A 180 -2.01 1.36 -10.76
N ILE A 181 -1.86 1.07 -9.47
CA ILE A 181 -2.73 1.60 -8.42
C ILE A 181 -2.41 3.08 -8.19
N ALA A 182 -3.43 3.94 -8.30
CA ALA A 182 -3.27 5.37 -8.07
C ALA A 182 -3.10 5.68 -6.57
N VAL A 183 -2.08 6.46 -6.22
CA VAL A 183 -1.90 6.99 -4.85
C VAL A 183 -2.58 8.35 -4.74
N LYS A 184 -3.55 8.45 -3.83
CA LYS A 184 -4.27 9.70 -3.54
C LYS A 184 -3.94 10.19 -2.15
N PHE A 185 -3.82 11.52 -2.00
CA PHE A 185 -3.51 12.15 -0.70
C PHE A 185 -4.60 11.88 0.34
N VAL A 186 -5.88 11.91 -0.06
CA VAL A 186 -7.03 11.66 0.84
C VAL A 186 -6.93 10.33 1.61
N HIS A 187 -6.27 9.31 1.05
CA HIS A 187 -6.09 8.02 1.74
C HIS A 187 -5.09 8.07 2.90
N ILE A 188 -4.50 9.24 3.20
CA ILE A 188 -3.74 9.45 4.44
C ILE A 188 -4.61 9.22 5.68
N ILE A 189 -5.92 9.46 5.57
CA ILE A 189 -6.86 9.31 6.69
C ILE A 189 -6.83 7.90 7.29
N TYR A 190 -6.64 6.86 6.47
CA TYR A 190 -6.55 5.49 6.96
C TYR A 190 -5.34 5.29 7.87
N GLY A 191 -4.19 5.85 7.49
CA GLY A 191 -2.98 5.81 8.28
C GLY A 191 -3.11 6.62 9.58
N LEU A 192 -3.71 7.81 9.50
CA LEU A 192 -3.94 8.66 10.69
C LEU A 192 -4.89 8.02 11.69
N VAL A 193 -5.98 7.39 11.22
CA VAL A 193 -6.91 6.64 12.08
C VAL A 193 -6.19 5.48 12.76
N LEU A 194 -5.41 4.69 12.01
CA LEU A 194 -4.64 3.61 12.62
C LEU A 194 -3.61 4.13 13.65
N SER A 195 -2.91 5.22 13.34
CA SER A 195 -1.97 5.84 14.29
C SER A 195 -2.68 6.30 15.56
N ALA A 196 -3.84 6.94 15.45
CA ALA A 196 -4.62 7.37 16.62
C ALA A 196 -5.09 6.17 17.46
N LEU A 197 -5.61 5.12 16.82
CA LEU A 197 -6.00 3.89 17.50
C LEU A 197 -4.82 3.22 18.20
N TYR A 198 -3.66 3.19 17.55
CA TYR A 198 -2.45 2.62 18.12
C TYR A 198 -1.91 3.45 19.29
N THR A 199 -1.99 4.79 19.23
CA THR A 199 -1.65 5.67 20.36
C THR A 199 -2.57 5.41 21.56
N VAL A 200 -3.88 5.31 21.35
CA VAL A 200 -4.82 4.95 22.42
C VAL A 200 -4.48 3.58 23.00
N PHE A 201 -4.18 2.61 22.14
CA PHE A 201 -3.74 1.28 22.56
C PHE A 201 -2.47 1.34 23.43
N THR A 202 -1.46 2.13 23.08
CA THR A 202 -0.23 2.23 23.89
C THR A 202 -0.47 2.88 25.24
N ILE A 203 -1.40 3.85 25.34
CA ILE A 203 -1.83 4.44 26.61
C ILE A 203 -2.49 3.39 27.48
N VAL A 204 -3.48 2.67 26.94
CA VAL A 204 -4.21 1.63 27.67
C VAL A 204 -3.26 0.52 28.13
N PHE A 205 -2.36 0.07 27.25
CA PHE A 205 -1.35 -0.93 27.56
C PHE A 205 -0.48 -0.49 28.75
N TYR A 206 -0.05 0.78 28.76
CA TYR A 206 0.80 1.33 29.81
C TYR A 206 0.15 1.33 31.19
N TYR A 207 -1.17 1.57 31.28
CA TYR A 207 -1.88 1.57 32.55
C TYR A 207 -2.32 0.17 33.03
N ILE A 208 -2.42 -0.81 32.12
CA ILE A 208 -2.78 -2.19 32.48
C ILE A 208 -1.57 -2.97 32.97
N GLN A 209 -0.42 -2.78 32.32
CA GLN A 209 0.77 -3.57 32.60
C GLN A 209 1.59 -2.94 33.73
N SER A 210 2.22 -3.76 34.56
CA SER A 210 3.06 -3.29 35.66
C SER A 210 4.49 -2.97 35.19
N PRO A 211 5.15 -1.92 35.72
CA PRO A 211 6.57 -1.69 35.50
C PRO A 211 7.41 -2.94 35.86
N PRO A 212 8.47 -3.28 35.09
CA PRO A 212 9.04 -2.54 33.97
C PRO A 212 8.45 -2.92 32.60
N GLU A 213 7.41 -3.76 32.53
CA GLU A 213 6.83 -4.25 31.27
C GLU A 213 5.75 -3.30 30.71
N ASN A 214 5.52 -2.15 31.34
CA ASN A 214 4.46 -1.21 30.99
C ASN A 214 4.68 -0.41 29.70
N TYR A 215 5.79 -0.61 28.99
CA TYR A 215 6.05 0.00 27.71
C TYR A 215 6.26 -1.03 26.62
N ILE A 216 5.61 -0.83 25.47
CA ILE A 216 5.86 -1.61 24.24
C ILE A 216 7.21 -1.16 23.65
N TYR A 217 7.45 0.15 23.64
CA TYR A 217 8.69 0.77 23.20
C TYR A 217 9.14 1.77 24.25
N LYS A 218 10.40 1.68 24.70
CA LYS A 218 10.96 2.60 25.72
C LYS A 218 10.86 4.09 25.34
N ILE A 219 10.86 4.38 24.03
CA ILE A 219 10.70 5.75 23.50
C ILE A 219 9.27 6.30 23.64
N VAL A 220 8.27 5.42 23.80
CA VAL A 220 6.88 5.77 24.08
C VAL A 220 6.66 5.60 25.59
N ASN A 221 7.07 6.61 26.35
CA ASN A 221 6.96 6.61 27.80
C ASN A 221 5.88 7.59 28.28
N TRP A 222 4.78 7.06 28.83
CA TRP A 222 3.67 7.88 29.32
C TRP A 222 3.89 8.46 30.73
N ASP A 223 5.04 8.20 31.37
CA ASP A 223 5.50 9.01 32.53
C ASP A 223 5.76 10.48 32.12
N ASP A 224 6.19 10.71 30.87
CA ASP A 224 6.38 12.03 30.28
C ASP A 224 5.46 12.17 29.05
N PRO A 225 4.18 12.49 29.25
CA PRO A 225 3.20 12.56 28.17
C PRO A 225 3.49 13.69 27.19
N LEU A 226 4.19 14.76 27.60
CA LEU A 226 4.55 15.86 26.71
C LEU A 226 5.63 15.41 25.71
N LYS A 227 6.68 14.74 26.20
CA LYS A 227 7.72 14.19 25.32
C LYS A 227 7.16 13.12 24.38
N THR A 228 6.38 12.18 24.91
CA THR A 228 5.77 11.12 24.09
C THR A 228 4.76 11.67 23.09
N GLY A 229 3.92 12.63 23.50
CA GLY A 229 2.98 13.33 22.60
C GLY A 229 3.70 14.09 21.49
N THR A 230 4.81 14.75 21.80
CA THR A 230 5.66 15.44 20.81
C THR A 230 6.24 14.45 19.80
N LEU A 231 6.77 13.31 20.26
CA LEU A 231 7.27 12.26 19.39
C LEU A 231 6.18 11.73 18.44
N VAL A 232 5.00 11.40 18.97
CA VAL A 232 3.86 10.94 18.16
C VAL A 232 3.45 11.99 17.13
N GLY A 233 3.41 13.28 17.51
CA GLY A 233 3.11 14.40 16.61
C GLY A 233 4.12 14.52 15.47
N ILE A 234 5.43 14.45 15.76
CA ILE A 234 6.49 14.46 14.74
C ILE A 234 6.32 13.30 13.77
N LEU A 235 6.03 12.09 14.26
CA LEU A 235 5.82 10.91 13.43
C LEU A 235 4.57 11.03 12.54
N MET A 236 3.50 11.65 13.04
CA MET A 236 2.30 11.94 12.23
C MET A 236 2.60 12.95 11.11
N ILE A 237 3.36 14.02 11.42
CA ILE A 237 3.80 15.00 10.42
C ILE A 237 4.67 14.30 9.36
N PHE A 238 5.63 13.48 9.79
CA PHE A 238 6.46 12.71 8.88
C PHE A 238 5.64 11.77 7.97
N ALA A 239 4.63 11.09 8.51
CA ALA A 239 3.71 10.26 7.73
C ALA A 239 2.91 11.06 6.68
N ILE A 240 2.51 12.31 7.00
CA ILE A 240 1.83 13.21 6.07
C ILE A 240 2.77 13.66 4.95
N VAL A 241 4.00 14.05 5.29
CA VAL A 241 5.03 14.46 4.32
C VAL A 241 5.38 13.29 3.40
N LEU A 242 5.62 12.11 3.96
CA LEU A 242 5.87 10.89 3.20
C LEU A 242 4.72 10.59 2.22
N LYS A 243 3.47 10.73 2.65
CA LYS A 243 2.32 10.56 1.77
C LYS A 243 2.30 11.56 0.62
N ALA A 244 2.62 12.83 0.88
CA ALA A 244 2.72 13.85 -0.16
C ALA A 244 3.80 13.46 -1.20
N LEU A 245 4.97 13.01 -0.74
CA LEU A 245 6.05 12.51 -1.60
C LEU A 245 5.61 11.31 -2.43
N LEU A 246 4.90 10.34 -1.84
CA LEU A 246 4.38 9.18 -2.55
C LEU A 246 3.32 9.55 -3.60
N VAL A 247 2.51 10.58 -3.35
CA VAL A 247 1.56 11.11 -4.34
C VAL A 247 2.31 11.76 -5.51
N ILE A 248 3.37 12.53 -5.24
CA ILE A 248 4.22 13.11 -6.28
C ILE A 248 4.89 12.00 -7.09
N ALA A 249 5.50 11.01 -6.43
CA ALA A 249 6.12 9.85 -7.07
C ALA A 249 5.11 9.08 -7.94
N SER A 250 3.88 8.89 -7.45
CA SER A 250 2.82 8.24 -8.21
C SER A 250 2.44 9.04 -9.47
N ARG A 251 2.36 10.37 -9.38
CA ARG A 251 2.09 11.22 -10.55
C ARG A 251 3.23 11.17 -11.57
N LEU A 252 4.48 11.20 -11.10
CA LEU A 252 5.64 11.04 -11.97
C LEU A 252 5.63 9.67 -12.65
N LYS A 253 5.37 8.60 -11.91
CA LYS A 253 5.18 7.25 -12.45
C LYS A 253 4.19 7.26 -13.62
N PHE A 254 2.97 7.80 -13.42
CA PHE A 254 1.97 7.83 -14.49
C PHE A 254 2.34 8.70 -15.69
N ARG A 255 3.13 9.77 -15.51
CA ARG A 255 3.64 10.57 -16.64
C ARG A 255 4.59 9.79 -17.54
N PHE A 256 5.37 8.86 -16.98
CA PHE A 256 6.26 8.01 -17.78
C PHE A 256 5.52 6.81 -18.42
N LEU A 257 4.36 6.43 -17.89
CA LEU A 257 3.58 5.30 -18.40
C LEU A 257 2.63 5.69 -19.56
N ILE A 258 2.23 6.96 -19.65
CA ILE A 258 1.38 7.46 -20.73
C ILE A 258 2.28 8.24 -21.70
N PRO A 259 2.53 7.76 -22.94
CA PRO A 259 3.30 8.53 -23.91
C PRO A 259 2.61 9.88 -24.18
N PRO A 260 3.36 10.96 -24.46
CA PRO A 260 2.79 12.25 -24.79
C PRO A 260 1.80 12.08 -25.96
N ARG A 261 0.58 12.59 -25.78
CA ARG A 261 -0.43 12.60 -26.82
C ARG A 261 0.13 13.38 -28.00
N ASP A 262 0.20 12.75 -29.16
CA ASP A 262 0.73 13.37 -30.37
C ASP A 262 -0.07 14.65 -30.66
N THR A 263 0.58 15.81 -30.54
CA THR A 263 -0.05 17.12 -30.70
C THR A 263 -0.48 17.43 -32.14
N SER A 264 -0.19 16.52 -33.08
CA SER A 264 -0.54 16.64 -34.50
C SER A 264 -2.05 16.52 -34.79
N GLU A 265 -2.84 15.94 -33.88
CA GLU A 265 -4.31 15.84 -34.06
C GLU A 265 -5.09 17.12 -33.74
N GLN A 266 -4.47 18.15 -33.15
CA GLN A 266 -5.16 19.43 -32.88
C GLN A 266 -5.25 20.35 -34.11
N THR A 267 -4.60 19.99 -35.22
CA THR A 267 -4.63 20.78 -36.48
C THR A 267 -5.78 20.41 -37.42
N PHE A 268 -6.65 19.45 -37.07
CA PHE A 268 -7.74 18.97 -37.94
C PHE A 268 -9.15 19.18 -37.38
N LEU A 269 -9.30 19.90 -36.27
CA LEU A 269 -10.61 20.33 -35.79
C LEU A 269 -10.59 21.83 -35.49
N VAL A 270 -11.18 22.55 -36.44
CA VAL A 270 -11.47 24.00 -36.56
C VAL A 270 -10.43 24.80 -37.32
#